data_AF-A0A0E9N990-F1
#
_entry.id   AF-A0A0E9N990-F1
#
_cell.length_a   1.000
_cell.length_b   1.000
_cell.length_c   1.000
_cell.angle_alpha   90.00
_cell.angle_beta   90.00
_cell.angle_gamma   90.00
#
_symmetry.space_group_name_H-M   'P 1'
#
loop_
_entity.id
_entity.type
_entity.pdbx_description
1 polymer ?
#
loop_
_entity_poly.entity_id
_entity_poly.type
_entity_poly.pdbx_seq_one_letter_code
_entity_poly.pdbx_strand_id
1 'polypeptide(L)'
;MIDISIFWANASSTPPPPPHPPLLTTMPKSRNGGLNEPMNGLYIPMGLVIFGTLLVQPSYTPYAVIVALSLGAFKVWRGQPRKVLKPAEYQDFELLDKTVLTHNTAIYRFGLPRPNDILGLPVGQHITVAATIDGKEISRSYTPTSSDNDKGHFDLLIKSYPTGNISRYIESMKLGQTIKVKGPKGQMRYENGLVKEFGMIAGGTGITPMLQIVRAILNNPADQTKVSLIFANVNEEDILLREDLDELAKDHAGQFRIKYVLNNPPEGWTGGVGFVTQEMIKEWCPGPELGKDVKILLCGPPPMVGAMKKAVVELGYEQPKVVSKLEDQVFSF
;
A
#
# COMPACT_ATOMS: atom_id res chain seq x y z
N MET A 1 57.54 -0.62 -15.95
CA MET A 1 56.41 -1.53 -15.63
C MET A 1 55.87 -1.05 -14.29
N ILE A 2 54.83 -0.21 -14.32
CA ILE A 2 54.27 0.44 -13.12
C ILE A 2 53.07 -0.41 -12.71
N ASP A 3 53.08 -0.87 -11.47
CA ASP A 3 52.07 -1.72 -10.87
C ASP A 3 50.76 -0.93 -10.66
N ILE A 4 49.71 -1.38 -11.35
CA ILE A 4 48.40 -0.72 -11.44
C ILE A 4 47.45 -1.20 -10.31
N SER A 5 47.95 -2.04 -9.39
CA SER A 5 47.14 -2.64 -8.31
C SER A 5 46.81 -1.70 -7.14
N ILE A 6 47.35 -0.48 -7.10
CA ILE A 6 47.18 0.44 -5.96
C ILE A 6 45.96 1.37 -6.08
N PHE A 7 45.29 1.44 -7.25
CA PHE A 7 44.15 2.35 -7.47
C PHE A 7 42.75 1.76 -7.18
N TRP A 8 42.63 0.52 -6.72
CA TRP A 8 41.33 -0.16 -6.51
C TRP A 8 41.00 -0.53 -5.06
N ALA A 9 41.71 0.03 -4.07
CA ALA A 9 41.55 -0.38 -2.66
C ALA A 9 40.74 0.59 -1.76
N ASN A 10 40.04 1.60 -2.29
CA ASN A 10 39.41 2.62 -1.41
C ASN A 10 38.04 3.14 -1.84
N ALA A 11 37.23 2.32 -2.52
CA ALA A 11 35.87 2.69 -2.93
C ALA A 11 34.81 1.68 -2.45
N SER A 12 34.76 1.40 -1.15
CA SER A 12 33.60 0.70 -0.56
C SER A 12 33.58 0.80 0.97
N SER A 13 33.30 1.99 1.50
CA SER A 13 32.92 2.12 2.91
C SER A 13 32.02 3.34 3.12
N THR A 14 30.91 3.40 2.37
CA THR A 14 29.78 4.20 2.85
C THR A 14 29.15 3.43 4.01
N PRO A 15 29.03 4.02 5.21
CA PRO A 15 28.31 3.38 6.30
C PRO A 15 26.88 3.05 5.84
N PRO A 16 26.28 1.95 6.33
CA PRO A 16 24.89 1.65 6.03
C PRO A 16 24.03 2.86 6.42
N PRO A 17 22.99 3.19 5.62
CA PRO A 17 22.09 4.27 5.98
C PRO A 17 21.49 4.00 7.38
N PRO A 18 21.20 5.06 8.15
CA PRO A 18 20.56 4.89 9.45
C PRO A 18 19.26 4.08 9.29
N PRO A 19 18.88 3.28 10.31
CA PRO A 19 17.65 2.50 10.27
C PRO A 19 16.47 3.44 9.97
N HIS A 20 15.70 3.10 8.94
CA HIS A 20 14.50 3.84 8.58
C HIS A 20 13.44 3.65 9.67
N PRO A 21 12.61 4.68 9.96
CA PRO A 21 11.40 4.47 10.74
C PRO A 21 10.54 3.37 10.07
N PRO A 22 9.73 2.62 10.84
CA PRO A 22 8.88 1.55 10.30
C PRO A 22 8.13 2.03 9.04
N LEU A 23 8.38 1.37 7.90
CA LEU A 23 7.84 1.79 6.59
C LEU A 23 6.36 1.49 6.52
N LEU A 24 5.92 0.44 7.23
CA LEU A 24 4.57 0.36 7.71
C LEU A 24 4.49 1.26 8.94
N THR A 25 3.72 2.35 8.84
CA THR A 25 3.18 3.03 10.01
C THR A 25 2.73 1.94 10.98
N THR A 26 3.46 1.80 12.10
CA THR A 26 3.18 0.78 13.13
C THR A 26 1.69 0.76 13.33
N MET A 27 1.08 -0.43 13.32
CA MET A 27 -0.34 -0.57 13.64
C MET A 27 -0.61 0.37 14.82
N PRO A 28 -1.61 1.26 14.73
CA PRO A 28 -1.93 2.06 15.88
C PRO A 28 -2.28 1.06 16.98
N LYS A 29 -1.35 0.85 17.93
CA LYS A 29 -1.66 0.30 19.25
C LYS A 29 -2.91 1.05 19.63
N SER A 30 -3.98 0.31 19.91
CA SER A 30 -5.26 0.85 20.35
C SER A 30 -5.00 1.83 21.50
N ARG A 31 -4.73 3.09 21.13
CA ARG A 31 -4.80 4.22 22.01
C ARG A 31 -6.29 4.33 22.13
N ASN A 32 -6.79 3.89 23.28
CA ASN A 32 -8.11 4.25 23.77
C ASN A 32 -8.41 5.66 23.26
N GLY A 33 -9.27 5.74 22.23
CA GLY A 33 -9.66 6.96 21.58
C GLY A 33 -10.56 7.73 22.52
N GLY A 34 -9.98 8.20 23.62
CA GLY A 34 -10.61 9.17 24.50
C GLY A 34 -10.63 10.50 23.76
N LEU A 35 -11.71 10.74 23.02
CA LEU A 35 -12.46 12.00 22.85
C LEU A 35 -11.74 13.38 22.79
N ASN A 36 -10.41 13.50 22.71
CA ASN A 36 -9.77 14.72 23.20
C ASN A 36 -9.04 15.61 22.19
N GLU A 37 -8.92 15.27 20.91
CA GLU A 37 -8.07 16.08 19.99
C GLU A 37 -8.69 16.66 18.70
N PRO A 38 -10.03 16.67 18.52
CA PRO A 38 -10.67 17.76 17.78
C PRO A 38 -11.78 18.49 18.54
N MET A 39 -12.18 17.99 19.71
CA MET A 39 -13.34 18.48 20.47
C MET A 39 -13.02 19.79 21.23
N ASN A 40 -11.86 19.89 21.89
CA ASN A 40 -11.50 21.05 22.72
C ASN A 40 -11.45 22.37 21.91
N GLY A 41 -10.92 22.33 20.68
CA GLY A 41 -10.88 23.49 19.78
C GLY A 41 -12.24 23.88 19.18
N LEU A 42 -13.32 23.17 19.52
CA LEU A 42 -14.68 23.46 19.08
C LEU A 42 -15.57 23.91 20.24
N TYR A 43 -15.60 23.18 21.36
CA TYR A 43 -16.46 23.53 22.50
C TYR A 43 -15.99 24.75 23.29
N ILE A 44 -14.67 24.96 23.42
CA ILE A 44 -14.16 26.10 24.18
C ILE A 44 -14.55 27.43 23.50
N PRO A 45 -14.34 27.64 22.19
CA PRO A 45 -14.81 28.85 21.52
C PRO A 45 -16.34 29.01 21.53
N MET A 46 -17.10 27.93 21.32
CA MET A 46 -18.57 27.98 21.38
C MET A 46 -19.06 28.36 22.78
N GLY A 47 -18.46 27.77 23.82
CA GLY A 47 -18.78 28.04 25.22
C GLY A 47 -18.43 29.48 25.61
N LEU A 48 -17.28 30.01 25.17
CA LEU A 48 -16.89 31.40 25.42
C LEU A 48 -17.83 32.42 24.75
N VAL A 49 -18.28 32.16 23.51
CA VAL A 49 -19.23 33.04 22.81
C VAL A 49 -20.59 33.04 23.52
N ILE A 50 -21.09 31.87 23.91
CA ILE A 50 -22.39 31.75 24.61
C ILE A 50 -22.30 32.38 26.00
N PHE A 51 -21.27 32.05 26.78
CA PHE A 51 -21.07 32.56 28.13
C PHE A 51 -20.79 34.07 28.16
N GLY A 52 -19.97 34.57 27.23
CA GLY A 52 -19.72 36.00 27.07
C GLY A 52 -21.00 36.77 26.73
N THR A 53 -21.84 36.23 25.84
CA THR A 53 -23.14 36.85 25.51
C THR A 53 -24.10 36.82 26.70
N LEU A 54 -24.09 35.75 27.49
CA LEU A 54 -24.89 35.63 28.72
C LEU A 54 -24.53 36.70 29.76
N LEU A 55 -23.25 37.03 29.92
CA LEU A 55 -22.80 38.05 30.88
C LEU A 55 -23.06 39.49 30.40
N VAL A 56 -22.91 39.75 29.10
CA VAL A 56 -23.00 41.12 28.56
C VAL A 56 -24.43 41.49 28.18
N GLN A 57 -25.16 40.61 27.50
CA GLN A 57 -26.49 40.91 26.98
C GLN A 57 -27.36 39.64 26.86
N PRO A 58 -28.01 39.22 27.98
CA PRO A 58 -28.73 37.94 28.06
C PRO A 58 -29.80 37.73 26.98
N SER A 59 -30.43 38.80 26.48
CA SER A 59 -31.46 38.74 25.43
C SER A 59 -30.94 38.21 24.08
N TYR A 60 -29.63 38.29 23.81
CA TYR A 60 -29.02 37.81 22.57
C TYR A 60 -28.51 36.36 22.65
N THR A 61 -28.59 35.72 23.82
CA THR A 61 -28.10 34.36 24.05
C THR A 61 -28.67 33.34 23.05
N PRO A 62 -29.96 33.34 22.67
CA PRO A 62 -30.48 32.40 21.67
C PRO A 62 -29.80 32.54 20.30
N TYR A 63 -29.49 33.75 19.87
CA TYR A 63 -28.78 34.00 18.60
C TYR A 63 -27.33 33.55 18.69
N ALA A 64 -26.65 33.82 19.80
CA ALA A 64 -25.28 33.34 20.05
C ALA A 64 -25.19 31.81 20.03
N VAL A 65 -26.19 31.11 20.58
CA VAL A 65 -26.31 29.65 20.52
C VAL A 65 -26.46 29.18 19.07
N ILE A 66 -27.37 29.77 18.28
CA ILE A 66 -27.57 29.41 16.87
C ILE A 66 -26.27 29.61 16.06
N VAL A 67 -25.58 30.74 16.26
CA VAL A 67 -24.33 31.04 15.55
C VAL A 67 -23.23 30.06 15.96
N ALA A 68 -23.07 29.78 17.27
CA ALA A 68 -22.09 28.83 17.77
C ALA A 68 -22.33 27.42 17.20
N LEU A 69 -23.58 26.94 17.22
CA LEU A 69 -23.95 25.65 16.64
C LEU A 69 -23.71 25.62 15.12
N SER A 70 -24.03 26.71 14.42
CA SER A 70 -23.84 26.80 12.96
C SER A 70 -22.37 26.78 12.57
N LEU A 71 -21.52 27.53 13.28
CA LEU A 71 -20.07 27.52 13.09
C LEU A 71 -19.48 26.17 13.49
N GLY A 72 -20.00 25.54 14.54
CA GLY A 72 -19.59 24.22 14.97
C GLY A 72 -19.91 23.14 13.93
N ALA A 73 -21.13 23.11 13.43
CA ALA A 73 -21.56 22.24 12.35
C ALA A 73 -20.74 22.46 11.08
N PHE A 74 -20.46 23.73 10.72
CA PHE A 74 -19.62 24.07 9.58
C PHE A 74 -18.18 23.57 9.72
N LYS A 75 -17.59 23.69 10.92
CA LYS A 75 -16.25 23.18 11.22
C LYS A 75 -16.19 21.66 11.16
N VAL A 76 -17.18 20.97 11.73
CA VAL A 76 -17.30 19.51 11.66
C VAL A 76 -17.45 19.05 10.21
N TRP A 77 -18.33 19.70 9.44
CA TRP A 77 -18.55 19.40 8.03
C TRP A 77 -17.29 19.63 7.18
N ARG A 78 -16.57 20.73 7.41
CA ARG A 78 -15.28 20.98 6.74
C ARG A 78 -14.17 20.01 7.16
N GLY A 79 -14.24 19.49 8.38
CA GLY A 79 -13.28 18.55 8.97
C GLY A 79 -13.53 17.08 8.61
N GLN A 80 -14.56 16.75 7.82
CA GLN A 80 -14.74 15.38 7.33
C GLN A 80 -13.70 15.04 6.25
N PRO A 81 -13.10 13.83 6.29
CA PRO A 81 -12.23 13.36 5.21
C PRO A 81 -12.95 13.31 3.88
N ARG A 82 -12.28 13.71 2.81
CA ARG A 82 -12.80 13.66 1.44
C ARG A 82 -12.01 12.64 0.65
N LYS A 83 -12.71 11.87 -0.19
CA LYS A 83 -12.09 10.99 -1.19
C LYS A 83 -11.61 11.84 -2.35
N VAL A 84 -10.33 11.77 -2.68
CA VAL A 84 -9.71 12.67 -3.66
C VAL A 84 -9.74 12.09 -5.08
N LEU A 85 -9.60 10.78 -5.22
CA LEU A 85 -9.47 10.12 -6.52
C LEU A 85 -10.70 10.30 -7.43
N LYS A 86 -10.43 10.67 -8.69
CA LYS A 86 -11.42 10.74 -9.77
C LYS A 86 -11.19 9.66 -10.83
N PRO A 87 -12.17 8.78 -11.13
CA PRO A 87 -11.97 7.64 -12.05
C PRO A 87 -11.69 8.02 -13.50
N ALA A 88 -12.20 9.18 -13.94
CA ALA A 88 -12.20 9.62 -15.33
C ALA A 88 -11.23 10.78 -15.64
N GLU A 89 -10.69 11.43 -14.60
CA GLU A 89 -9.89 12.65 -14.74
C GLU A 89 -8.51 12.46 -14.13
N TYR A 90 -7.47 12.97 -14.79
CA TYR A 90 -6.16 13.08 -14.17
C TYR A 90 -6.11 14.28 -13.24
N GLN A 91 -5.49 14.07 -12.09
CA GLN A 91 -5.22 15.06 -11.06
C GLN A 91 -3.71 15.09 -10.80
N ASP A 92 -3.16 16.28 -10.58
CA ASP A 92 -1.75 16.46 -10.29
C ASP A 92 -1.50 16.35 -8.77
N PHE A 93 -0.52 15.54 -8.36
CA PHE A 93 -0.14 15.35 -6.96
C PHE A 93 1.35 15.61 -6.78
N GLU A 94 1.70 16.41 -5.77
CA GLU A 94 3.06 16.87 -5.50
C GLU A 94 3.86 15.82 -4.72
N LEU A 95 5.10 15.56 -5.15
CA LEU A 95 6.06 14.75 -4.43
C LEU A 95 6.58 15.52 -3.21
N LEU A 96 6.17 15.07 -2.02
CA LEU A 96 6.55 15.68 -0.75
C LEU A 96 7.82 15.07 -0.17
N ASP A 97 8.00 13.76 -0.34
CA ASP A 97 9.12 13.02 0.26
C ASP A 97 9.55 11.82 -0.61
N LYS A 98 10.82 11.42 -0.49
CA LYS A 98 11.43 10.30 -1.20
C LYS A 98 12.38 9.53 -0.26
N THR A 99 12.01 8.30 0.08
CA THR A 99 12.80 7.42 0.93
C THR A 99 13.41 6.29 0.10
N VAL A 100 14.72 6.28 -0.06
CA VAL A 100 15.45 5.22 -0.78
C VAL A 100 15.57 3.99 0.11
N LEU A 101 15.11 2.84 -0.38
CA LEU A 101 15.17 1.56 0.34
C LEU A 101 16.35 0.71 -0.11
N THR A 102 16.54 0.60 -1.42
CA THR A 102 17.63 -0.18 -2.03
C THR A 102 18.24 0.59 -3.19
N HIS A 103 19.23 -0.01 -3.88
CA HIS A 103 19.89 0.60 -5.03
C HIS A 103 18.94 0.97 -6.19
N ASN A 104 17.76 0.35 -6.26
CA ASN A 104 16.78 0.61 -7.32
C ASN A 104 15.34 0.73 -6.82
N THR A 105 15.09 0.77 -5.51
CA THR A 105 13.73 0.86 -4.97
C THR A 105 13.61 1.99 -3.95
N ALA A 106 12.54 2.77 -4.05
CA ALA A 106 12.24 3.85 -3.12
C ALA A 106 10.72 3.98 -2.90
N ILE A 107 10.36 4.59 -1.77
CA ILE A 107 9.00 5.06 -1.48
C ILE A 107 8.91 6.54 -1.85
N TYR A 108 7.88 6.88 -2.62
CA TYR A 108 7.58 8.23 -3.05
C TYR A 108 6.26 8.66 -2.42
N ARG A 109 6.30 9.69 -1.59
CA ARG A 109 5.14 10.21 -0.88
C ARG A 109 4.56 11.41 -1.61
N PHE A 110 3.30 11.29 -2.00
CA PHE A 110 2.58 12.34 -2.72
C PHE A 110 1.52 12.98 -1.84
N GLY A 111 1.47 14.31 -1.81
CA GLY A 111 0.54 15.08 -0.99
C GLY A 111 -0.86 15.11 -1.56
N LEU A 112 -1.87 14.90 -0.72
CA LEU A 112 -3.27 15.15 -1.04
C LEU A 112 -3.61 16.65 -0.87
N PRO A 113 -4.70 17.15 -1.50
CA PRO A 113 -5.05 18.57 -1.46
C PRO A 113 -5.24 19.15 -0.05
N ARG A 114 -5.59 18.31 0.94
CA ARG A 114 -5.73 18.72 2.35
C ARG A 114 -5.11 17.70 3.29
N PRO A 115 -4.60 18.12 4.46
CA PRO A 115 -4.02 17.20 5.45
C PRO A 115 -4.96 16.11 5.97
N ASN A 116 -6.28 16.32 5.90
CA ASN A 116 -7.29 15.37 6.37
C ASN A 116 -8.02 14.65 5.22
N ASP A 117 -7.66 14.93 3.96
CA ASP A 117 -8.19 14.18 2.83
C ASP A 117 -7.63 12.74 2.85
N ILE A 118 -8.36 11.83 2.21
CA ILE A 118 -7.96 10.44 2.01
C ILE A 118 -7.91 10.16 0.51
N LEU A 119 -7.06 9.22 0.10
CA LEU A 119 -6.95 8.89 -1.32
C LEU A 119 -8.31 8.40 -1.85
N GLY A 120 -9.03 7.59 -1.05
CA GLY A 120 -10.32 7.04 -1.42
C GLY A 120 -10.19 5.86 -2.37
N LEU A 121 -9.14 5.06 -2.21
CA LEU A 121 -8.83 3.90 -3.04
C LEU A 121 -9.39 2.62 -2.37
N PRO A 122 -10.41 1.97 -2.96
CA PRO A 122 -10.89 0.68 -2.45
C PRO A 122 -9.78 -0.37 -2.39
N VAL A 123 -9.76 -1.19 -1.34
CA VAL A 123 -8.73 -2.22 -1.15
C VAL A 123 -8.81 -3.26 -2.27
N GLY A 124 -7.70 -3.54 -2.92
CA GLY A 124 -7.59 -4.37 -4.13
C GLY A 124 -7.51 -3.56 -5.42
N GLN A 125 -7.83 -2.26 -5.40
CA GLN A 125 -7.72 -1.39 -6.58
C GLN A 125 -6.38 -0.66 -6.63
N HIS A 126 -6.07 -0.13 -7.81
CA HIS A 126 -4.84 0.61 -8.09
C HIS A 126 -5.15 1.98 -8.73
N ILE A 127 -4.12 2.80 -8.88
CA ILE A 127 -4.17 4.07 -9.60
C ILE A 127 -3.40 3.97 -10.92
N THR A 128 -3.74 4.81 -11.88
CA THR A 128 -2.95 5.00 -13.10
C THR A 128 -2.16 6.29 -12.99
N VAL A 129 -0.83 6.17 -13.06
CA VAL A 129 0.10 7.30 -13.10
C VAL A 129 0.49 7.56 -14.55
N ALA A 130 0.50 8.83 -14.96
CA ALA A 130 0.90 9.26 -16.29
C ALA A 130 1.99 10.34 -16.23
N ALA A 131 2.85 10.33 -17.24
CA ALA A 131 3.84 11.38 -17.48
C ALA A 131 4.05 11.57 -18.98
N THR A 132 4.46 12.77 -19.37
CA THR A 132 4.90 13.04 -20.75
C THR A 132 6.42 12.82 -20.82
N ILE A 133 6.84 11.83 -21.60
CA ILE A 133 8.24 11.44 -21.79
C ILE A 133 8.52 11.50 -23.28
N ASP A 134 9.51 12.30 -23.69
CA ASP A 134 9.86 12.53 -25.10
C ASP A 134 8.66 12.92 -25.99
N GLY A 135 7.79 13.79 -25.46
CA GLY A 135 6.59 14.27 -26.15
C GLY A 135 5.44 13.24 -26.24
N LYS A 136 5.58 12.06 -25.63
CA LYS A 136 4.53 11.02 -25.60
C LYS A 136 3.95 10.89 -24.20
N GLU A 137 2.64 10.83 -24.11
CA GLU A 137 1.98 10.50 -22.85
C GLU A 137 2.06 9.00 -22.60
N ILE A 138 2.70 8.61 -21.50
CA ILE A 138 2.87 7.23 -21.09
C ILE A 138 2.17 7.06 -19.75
N SER A 139 1.46 5.95 -19.57
CA SER A 139 0.81 5.64 -18.28
C SER A 139 1.11 4.23 -17.80
N ARG A 140 1.18 4.04 -16.48
CA ARG A 140 1.37 2.75 -15.82
C ARG A 140 0.50 2.65 -14.57
N SER A 141 0.14 1.43 -14.20
CA SER A 141 -0.59 1.15 -12.97
C SER A 141 0.37 1.04 -11.79
N TYR A 142 -0.02 1.62 -10.66
CA TYR A 142 0.68 1.50 -9.37
C TYR A 142 -0.34 1.27 -8.27
N THR A 143 -0.04 0.37 -7.34
CA THR A 143 -0.85 0.18 -6.14
C THR A 143 -0.16 0.88 -4.96
N PRO A 144 -0.78 1.93 -4.39
CA PRO A 144 -0.27 2.57 -3.19
C PRO A 144 -0.11 1.59 -2.04
N THR A 145 0.95 1.76 -1.25
CA THR A 145 1.21 0.97 -0.03
C THR A 145 0.58 1.60 1.22
N SER A 146 0.16 2.87 1.11
CA SER A 146 -0.66 3.57 2.10
C SER A 146 -2.14 3.19 1.99
N SER A 147 -2.90 3.51 3.03
CA SER A 147 -4.34 3.24 3.16
C SER A 147 -5.16 4.52 3.39
N ASP A 148 -6.49 4.43 3.40
CA ASP A 148 -7.35 5.56 3.78
C ASP A 148 -7.22 5.97 5.26
N ASN A 149 -6.46 5.24 6.08
CA ASN A 149 -6.07 5.69 7.42
C ASN A 149 -4.91 6.71 7.39
N ASP A 150 -4.12 6.71 6.31
CA ASP A 150 -2.97 7.58 6.11
C ASP A 150 -3.46 8.88 5.44
N LYS A 151 -3.89 9.84 6.27
CA LYS A 151 -4.48 11.08 5.78
C LYS A 151 -3.44 12.03 5.18
N GLY A 152 -3.88 12.82 4.22
CA GLY A 152 -3.11 13.92 3.64
C GLY A 152 -2.03 13.51 2.65
N HIS A 153 -1.79 12.23 2.41
CA HIS A 153 -0.82 11.74 1.45
C HIS A 153 -1.14 10.34 0.93
N PHE A 154 -0.38 9.87 -0.06
CA PHE A 154 -0.29 8.47 -0.40
C PHE A 154 1.13 8.09 -0.81
N ASP A 155 1.50 6.83 -0.60
CA ASP A 155 2.86 6.33 -0.81
C ASP A 155 2.89 5.33 -1.95
N LEU A 156 3.84 5.51 -2.87
CA LEU A 156 4.14 4.57 -3.94
C LEU A 156 5.51 3.93 -3.73
N LEU A 157 5.52 2.61 -3.52
CA LEU A 157 6.75 1.82 -3.57
C LEU A 157 7.08 1.48 -5.02
N ILE A 158 8.19 2.01 -5.53
CA ILE A 158 8.56 1.90 -6.94
C ILE A 158 9.99 1.37 -7.07
N LYS A 159 10.11 0.23 -7.76
CA LYS A 159 11.38 -0.25 -8.29
C LYS A 159 11.66 0.39 -9.65
N SER A 160 12.76 1.11 -9.75
CA SER A 160 13.24 1.70 -11.00
C SER A 160 14.00 0.67 -11.82
N TYR A 161 13.78 0.72 -13.13
CA TYR A 161 14.43 -0.17 -14.09
C TYR A 161 15.15 0.71 -15.10
N PRO A 162 16.37 0.38 -15.55
CA PRO A 162 17.10 1.21 -16.51
C PRO A 162 16.32 1.52 -17.79
N THR A 163 15.50 0.56 -18.25
CA THR A 163 14.62 0.65 -19.42
C THR A 163 13.18 1.02 -19.08
N GLY A 164 12.89 1.37 -17.83
CA GLY A 164 11.55 1.74 -17.36
C GLY A 164 11.20 3.17 -17.73
N ASN A 165 9.99 3.41 -18.24
CA ASN A 165 9.56 4.77 -18.60
C ASN A 165 9.14 5.55 -17.34
N ILE A 166 7.95 5.24 -16.80
CA ILE A 166 7.38 5.97 -15.66
C ILE A 166 8.20 5.78 -14.38
N SER A 167 8.77 4.61 -14.16
CA SER A 167 9.60 4.37 -12.97
C SER A 167 10.88 5.20 -12.97
N ARG A 168 11.55 5.38 -14.11
CA ARG A 168 12.71 6.29 -14.23
C ARG A 168 12.32 7.75 -14.15
N TYR A 169 11.17 8.11 -14.74
CA TYR A 169 10.63 9.46 -14.61
C TYR A 169 10.46 9.81 -13.13
N ILE A 170 9.75 8.97 -12.36
CA ILE A 170 9.52 9.20 -10.92
C ILE A 170 10.82 9.18 -10.12
N GLU A 171 11.76 8.28 -10.46
CA GLU A 171 13.08 8.25 -9.81
C GLU A 171 13.84 9.57 -9.95
N SER A 172 13.76 10.21 -11.12
CA SER A 172 14.41 11.49 -11.43
C SER A 172 13.69 12.71 -10.85
N MET A 173 12.48 12.55 -10.30
CA MET A 173 11.70 13.66 -9.77
C MET A 173 12.39 14.29 -8.56
N LYS A 174 12.26 15.62 -8.48
CA LYS A 174 12.62 16.42 -7.32
C LYS A 174 11.39 16.69 -6.47
N LEU A 175 11.59 16.94 -5.18
CA LEU A 175 10.52 17.39 -4.29
C LEU A 175 9.86 18.65 -4.85
N GLY A 176 8.54 18.75 -4.68
CA GLY A 176 7.73 19.83 -5.24
C GLY A 176 7.24 19.60 -6.67
N GLN A 177 7.75 18.59 -7.39
CA GLN A 177 7.25 18.23 -8.71
C GLN A 177 5.99 17.35 -8.61
N THR A 178 5.16 17.38 -9.65
CA THR A 178 3.89 16.65 -9.67
C THR A 178 3.89 15.45 -10.62
N ILE A 179 3.04 14.47 -10.30
CA ILE A 179 2.62 13.40 -11.22
C ILE A 179 1.14 13.50 -11.55
N LYS A 180 0.75 13.03 -12.74
CA LYS A 180 -0.66 12.88 -13.11
C LYS A 180 -1.19 11.54 -12.64
N VAL A 181 -2.27 11.55 -11.88
CA VAL A 181 -2.90 10.35 -11.33
C VAL A 181 -4.39 10.34 -11.64
N LYS A 182 -4.92 9.19 -12.07
CA LYS A 182 -6.36 8.91 -12.15
C LYS A 182 -6.69 7.60 -11.45
N GLY A 183 -7.89 7.47 -10.93
CA GLY A 183 -8.31 6.24 -10.24
C GLY A 183 -9.59 6.43 -9.43
N PRO A 184 -10.07 5.38 -8.74
CA PRO A 184 -9.49 4.04 -8.71
C PRO A 184 -9.72 3.24 -10.01
N LYS A 185 -8.92 2.19 -10.21
CA LYS A 185 -9.00 1.23 -11.31
C LYS A 185 -8.80 -0.20 -10.80
N GLY A 186 -9.29 -1.18 -11.56
CA GLY A 186 -9.19 -2.61 -11.23
C GLY A 186 -10.50 -3.23 -10.76
N GLN A 187 -10.62 -4.54 -10.93
CA GLN A 187 -11.83 -5.30 -10.58
C GLN A 187 -11.79 -5.87 -9.16
N MET A 188 -10.60 -6.08 -8.60
CA MET A 188 -10.46 -6.59 -7.23
C MET A 188 -10.95 -5.53 -6.25
N ARG A 189 -11.86 -5.94 -5.37
CA ARG A 189 -12.34 -5.15 -4.26
C ARG A 189 -12.52 -6.08 -3.06
N TYR A 190 -11.68 -5.91 -2.06
CA TYR A 190 -11.76 -6.67 -0.83
C TYR A 190 -12.74 -6.00 0.14
N GLU A 191 -13.58 -6.83 0.74
CA GLU A 191 -14.43 -6.51 1.89
C GLU A 191 -14.38 -7.70 2.85
N ASN A 192 -14.53 -7.45 4.16
CA ASN A 192 -14.52 -8.52 5.17
C ASN A 192 -15.54 -9.61 4.81
N GLY A 193 -15.11 -10.86 4.82
CA GLY A 193 -15.93 -12.01 4.45
C GLY A 193 -15.97 -12.33 2.96
N LEU A 194 -15.14 -11.71 2.12
CA LEU A 194 -15.05 -12.04 0.69
C LEU A 194 -14.71 -13.53 0.46
N VAL A 195 -13.74 -14.06 1.21
CA VAL A 195 -13.34 -15.47 1.24
C VAL A 195 -12.81 -15.81 2.63
N LYS A 196 -12.75 -17.11 2.97
CA LYS A 196 -12.15 -17.57 4.22
C LYS A 196 -10.62 -17.56 4.14
N GLU A 197 -10.06 -17.93 3.00
CA GLU A 197 -8.61 -18.02 2.83
C GLU A 197 -8.11 -17.44 1.51
N PHE A 198 -6.99 -16.72 1.58
CA PHE A 198 -6.24 -16.26 0.42
C PHE A 198 -4.94 -17.04 0.27
N GLY A 199 -4.67 -17.51 -0.96
CA GLY A 199 -3.32 -17.83 -1.40
C GLY A 199 -2.79 -16.69 -2.27
N MET A 200 -1.72 -16.03 -1.85
CA MET A 200 -1.13 -14.92 -2.60
C MET A 200 0.23 -15.35 -3.15
N ILE A 201 0.49 -15.07 -4.42
CA ILE A 201 1.78 -15.34 -5.07
C ILE A 201 2.27 -14.04 -5.70
N ALA A 202 3.30 -13.46 -5.10
CA ALA A 202 3.85 -12.16 -5.46
C ALA A 202 5.28 -12.28 -5.98
N GLY A 203 5.62 -11.48 -7.00
CA GLY A 203 6.99 -11.35 -7.51
C GLY A 203 7.46 -9.91 -7.52
N GLY A 204 8.57 -9.59 -6.83
CA GLY A 204 9.12 -8.24 -6.77
C GLY A 204 8.11 -7.18 -6.31
N THR A 205 7.86 -6.15 -7.12
CA THR A 205 6.87 -5.10 -6.80
C THR A 205 5.42 -5.60 -6.81
N GLY A 206 5.16 -6.83 -7.24
CA GLY A 206 3.84 -7.45 -7.14
C GLY A 206 3.35 -7.65 -5.69
N ILE A 207 4.19 -7.39 -4.70
CA ILE A 207 3.82 -7.38 -3.28
C ILE A 207 2.83 -6.26 -2.93
N THR A 208 2.82 -5.13 -3.64
CA THR A 208 2.03 -3.96 -3.26
C THR A 208 0.51 -4.20 -3.21
N PRO A 209 -0.15 -4.83 -4.21
CA PRO A 209 -1.56 -5.21 -4.07
C PRO A 209 -1.81 -6.25 -2.97
N MET A 210 -0.87 -7.17 -2.74
CA MET A 210 -1.01 -8.17 -1.67
C MET A 210 -0.99 -7.50 -0.30
N LEU A 211 -0.03 -6.60 -0.07
CA LEU A 211 0.13 -5.85 1.16
C LEU A 211 -1.11 -5.00 1.46
N GLN A 212 -1.72 -4.38 0.44
CA GLN A 212 -2.95 -3.61 0.62
C GLN A 212 -4.08 -4.48 1.23
N ILE A 213 -4.26 -5.70 0.72
CA ILE A 213 -5.27 -6.64 1.21
C ILE A 213 -4.90 -7.19 2.59
N VAL A 214 -3.64 -7.61 2.78
CA VAL A 214 -3.14 -8.12 4.07
C VAL A 214 -3.35 -7.09 5.18
N ARG A 215 -2.97 -5.82 4.95
CA ARG A 215 -3.17 -4.75 5.95
C ARG A 215 -4.65 -4.52 6.23
N ALA A 216 -5.52 -4.58 5.23
CA ALA A 216 -6.96 -4.40 5.44
C ALA A 216 -7.56 -5.52 6.30
N ILE A 217 -7.15 -6.76 6.08
CA ILE A 217 -7.55 -7.92 6.89
C ILE A 217 -7.05 -7.75 8.32
N LEU A 218 -5.73 -7.59 8.50
CA LEU A 218 -5.10 -7.64 9.83
C LEU A 218 -5.43 -6.41 10.71
N ASN A 219 -5.74 -5.26 10.10
CA ASN A 219 -6.17 -4.06 10.84
C ASN A 219 -7.63 -4.12 11.30
N ASN A 220 -8.41 -5.11 10.87
CA ASN A 220 -9.80 -5.29 11.29
C ASN A 220 -9.89 -6.48 12.27
N PRO A 221 -10.05 -6.25 13.59
CA PRO A 221 -10.11 -7.34 14.57
C PRO A 221 -11.29 -8.30 14.38
N ALA A 222 -12.34 -7.89 13.67
CA ALA A 222 -13.48 -8.74 13.33
C ALA A 222 -13.25 -9.59 12.08
N ASP A 223 -12.13 -9.38 11.38
CA ASP A 223 -11.75 -10.15 10.20
C ASP A 223 -11.01 -11.42 10.59
N GLN A 224 -11.50 -12.56 10.12
CA GLN A 224 -10.91 -13.87 10.41
C GLN A 224 -10.34 -14.52 9.14
N THR A 225 -10.30 -13.79 8.02
CA THR A 225 -9.73 -14.30 6.77
C THR A 225 -8.25 -14.63 6.98
N LYS A 226 -7.85 -15.84 6.58
CA LYS A 226 -6.45 -16.28 6.62
C LYS A 226 -5.73 -15.96 5.31
N VAL A 227 -4.45 -15.65 5.39
CA VAL A 227 -3.63 -15.31 4.23
C VAL A 227 -2.32 -16.11 4.25
N SER A 228 -2.08 -16.83 3.16
CA SER A 228 -0.79 -17.48 2.89
C SER A 228 -0.13 -16.79 1.70
N LEU A 229 1.03 -16.18 1.91
CA LEU A 229 1.78 -15.48 0.87
C LEU A 229 3.05 -16.25 0.49
N ILE A 230 3.22 -16.52 -0.80
CA ILE A 230 4.51 -16.89 -1.40
C ILE A 230 5.09 -15.63 -2.04
N PHE A 231 6.25 -15.18 -1.60
CA PHE A 231 6.91 -13.99 -2.12
C PHE A 231 8.25 -14.34 -2.78
N ALA A 232 8.32 -14.14 -4.09
CA ALA A 232 9.44 -14.54 -4.93
C ALA A 232 10.28 -13.36 -5.41
N ASN A 233 11.60 -13.46 -5.22
CA ASN A 233 12.58 -12.45 -5.61
C ASN A 233 13.83 -13.12 -6.20
N VAL A 234 14.70 -12.33 -6.84
CA VAL A 234 15.93 -12.87 -7.43
C VAL A 234 16.97 -13.11 -6.34
N ASN A 235 17.37 -12.06 -5.62
CA ASN A 235 18.33 -12.12 -4.52
C ASN A 235 17.65 -11.76 -3.19
N GLU A 236 18.32 -12.02 -2.07
CA GLU A 236 17.79 -11.70 -0.74
C GLU A 236 17.57 -10.19 -0.54
N GLU A 237 18.48 -9.35 -1.03
CA GLU A 237 18.35 -7.88 -0.98
C GLU A 237 17.19 -7.32 -1.82
N ASP A 238 16.60 -8.12 -2.70
CA ASP A 238 15.44 -7.73 -3.50
C ASP A 238 14.11 -7.91 -2.73
N ILE A 239 14.12 -8.53 -1.55
CA ILE A 239 12.91 -8.75 -0.73
C ILE A 239 12.46 -7.41 -0.16
N LEU A 240 11.40 -6.87 -0.73
CA LEU A 240 10.84 -5.58 -0.35
C LEU A 240 10.04 -5.71 0.95
N LEU A 241 10.27 -4.80 1.90
CA LEU A 241 9.55 -4.72 3.18
C LEU A 241 9.67 -6.00 4.02
N ARG A 242 10.83 -6.66 3.98
CA ARG A 242 11.03 -7.96 4.65
C ARG A 242 10.77 -7.88 6.15
N GLU A 243 11.40 -6.92 6.82
CA GLU A 243 11.30 -6.77 8.27
C GLU A 243 9.86 -6.50 8.70
N ASP A 244 9.17 -5.63 7.97
CA ASP A 244 7.76 -5.31 8.17
C ASP A 244 6.86 -6.55 7.96
N LEU A 245 7.11 -7.35 6.93
CA LEU A 245 6.34 -8.57 6.62
C LEU A 245 6.58 -9.67 7.66
N ASP A 246 7.82 -9.80 8.15
CA ASP A 246 8.19 -10.75 9.19
C ASP A 246 7.53 -10.37 10.54
N GLU A 247 7.50 -9.08 10.87
CA GLU A 247 6.79 -8.57 12.05
C GLU A 247 5.28 -8.82 11.94
N LEU A 248 4.67 -8.53 10.79
CA LEU A 248 3.25 -8.84 10.55
C LEU A 248 2.94 -10.33 10.71
N ALA A 249 3.80 -11.21 10.16
CA ALA A 249 3.60 -12.66 10.25
C ALA A 249 3.74 -13.17 11.69
N LYS A 250 4.65 -12.56 12.48
CA LYS A 250 4.84 -12.88 13.89
C LYS A 250 3.66 -12.41 14.75
N ASP A 251 3.21 -11.18 14.57
CA ASP A 251 2.15 -10.57 15.39
C ASP A 251 0.77 -11.16 15.10
N HIS A 252 0.57 -11.70 13.89
CA HIS A 252 -0.67 -12.34 13.45
C HIS A 252 -0.50 -13.83 13.16
N ALA A 253 0.32 -14.50 13.98
CA ALA A 253 0.54 -15.93 13.88
C ALA A 253 -0.80 -16.70 13.90
N GLY A 254 -1.06 -17.46 12.83
CA GLY A 254 -2.31 -18.21 12.63
C GLY A 254 -3.29 -17.57 11.65
N GLN A 255 -3.16 -16.27 11.37
CA GLN A 255 -3.95 -15.57 10.35
C GLN A 255 -3.10 -15.18 9.13
N PHE A 256 -1.85 -14.77 9.32
CA PHE A 256 -0.93 -14.45 8.22
C PHE A 256 0.33 -15.29 8.29
N ARG A 257 0.71 -15.89 7.16
CA ARG A 257 1.99 -16.59 6.99
C ARG A 257 2.63 -16.26 5.65
N ILE A 258 3.96 -16.21 5.63
CA ILE A 258 4.75 -15.87 4.46
C ILE A 258 5.86 -16.91 4.21
N LYS A 259 6.07 -17.28 2.94
CA LYS A 259 7.20 -18.08 2.46
C LYS A 259 7.95 -17.30 1.41
N TYR A 260 9.22 -17.04 1.67
CA TYR A 260 10.11 -16.42 0.70
C TYR A 260 10.70 -17.46 -0.24
N VAL A 261 10.85 -17.10 -1.53
CA VAL A 261 11.45 -17.93 -2.58
C VAL A 261 12.49 -17.10 -3.33
N LEU A 262 13.72 -17.60 -3.45
CA LEU A 262 14.82 -16.88 -4.10
C LEU A 262 15.41 -17.67 -5.26
N ASN A 263 15.71 -16.99 -6.37
CA ASN A 263 16.49 -17.58 -7.46
C ASN A 263 17.96 -17.81 -7.04
N ASN A 264 18.54 -16.82 -6.37
CA ASN A 264 19.93 -16.78 -5.95
C ASN A 264 19.99 -16.66 -4.42
N PRO A 265 19.70 -17.75 -3.68
CA PRO A 265 19.71 -17.71 -2.22
C PRO A 265 21.12 -17.55 -1.64
N PRO A 266 21.28 -16.87 -0.50
CA PRO A 266 22.53 -16.87 0.26
C PRO A 266 22.80 -18.25 0.88
N GLU A 267 24.02 -18.46 1.37
CA GLU A 267 24.34 -19.65 2.17
C GLU A 267 23.47 -19.70 3.43
N GLY A 268 22.94 -20.88 3.75
CA GLY A 268 22.05 -21.07 4.91
C GLY A 268 20.58 -20.69 4.70
N TRP A 269 20.17 -20.34 3.47
CA TRP A 269 18.77 -20.05 3.16
C TRP A 269 17.84 -21.25 3.41
N THR A 270 16.74 -20.99 4.12
CA THR A 270 15.73 -22.01 4.50
C THR A 270 14.39 -21.84 3.77
N GLY A 271 14.28 -20.81 2.92
CA GLY A 271 13.11 -20.56 2.07
C GLY A 271 13.06 -21.48 0.84
N GLY A 272 12.15 -21.16 -0.08
CA GLY A 272 12.13 -21.82 -1.39
C GLY A 272 13.30 -21.37 -2.25
N VAL A 273 13.71 -22.24 -3.18
CA VAL A 273 14.84 -21.98 -4.09
C VAL A 273 14.38 -22.13 -5.54
N GLY A 274 14.82 -21.23 -6.40
CA GLY A 274 14.48 -21.20 -7.81
C GLY A 274 13.19 -20.43 -8.09
N PHE A 275 12.42 -20.91 -9.07
CA PHE A 275 11.09 -20.37 -9.36
C PHE A 275 10.03 -20.99 -8.43
N VAL A 276 8.92 -20.29 -8.23
CA VAL A 276 7.76 -20.87 -7.53
C VAL A 276 7.29 -22.10 -8.30
N THR A 277 7.19 -23.24 -7.63
CA THR A 277 6.76 -24.52 -8.23
C THR A 277 5.35 -24.90 -7.81
N GLN A 278 4.79 -25.89 -8.49
CA GLN A 278 3.47 -26.43 -8.16
C GLN A 278 3.43 -27.00 -6.73
N GLU A 279 4.50 -27.66 -6.32
CA GLU A 279 4.65 -28.25 -4.98
C GLU A 279 4.63 -27.18 -3.91
N MET A 280 5.34 -26.06 -4.13
CA MET A 280 5.32 -24.92 -3.19
C MET A 280 3.91 -24.34 -3.04
N ILE A 281 3.16 -24.21 -4.13
CA ILE A 281 1.77 -23.73 -4.09
C ILE A 281 0.90 -24.72 -3.32
N LYS A 282 1.03 -26.02 -3.59
CA LYS A 282 0.26 -27.07 -2.91
C LYS A 282 0.53 -27.13 -1.41
N GLU A 283 1.78 -26.94 -1.00
CA GLU A 283 2.19 -26.95 0.41
C GLU A 283 1.75 -25.68 1.14
N TRP A 284 1.89 -24.52 0.50
CA TRP A 284 1.77 -23.23 1.18
C TRP A 284 0.43 -22.52 0.98
N CYS A 285 -0.25 -22.70 -0.15
CA CYS A 285 -1.53 -22.05 -0.42
C CYS A 285 -2.72 -22.94 0.03
N PRO A 286 -3.86 -22.34 0.40
CA PRO A 286 -5.10 -23.06 0.71
C PRO A 286 -5.61 -23.84 -0.50
N GLY A 287 -5.95 -25.12 -0.32
CA GLY A 287 -6.29 -26.02 -1.42
C GLY A 287 -7.61 -25.69 -2.14
N PRO A 288 -7.76 -26.15 -3.41
CA PRO A 288 -8.93 -25.87 -4.23
C PRO A 288 -10.23 -26.50 -3.71
N GLU A 289 -10.14 -27.50 -2.82
CA GLU A 289 -11.29 -28.15 -2.18
C GLU A 289 -12.17 -27.20 -1.37
N LEU A 290 -11.64 -26.02 -0.98
CA LEU A 290 -12.42 -24.95 -0.34
C LEU A 290 -13.37 -24.24 -1.31
N GLY A 291 -13.27 -24.49 -2.63
CA GLY A 291 -14.19 -23.96 -3.63
C GLY A 291 -14.27 -22.43 -3.61
N LYS A 292 -15.46 -21.89 -3.31
CA LYS A 292 -15.71 -20.44 -3.27
C LYS A 292 -15.15 -19.74 -2.03
N ASP A 293 -14.74 -20.50 -1.00
CA ASP A 293 -14.17 -19.96 0.23
C ASP A 293 -12.66 -19.67 0.11
N VAL A 294 -12.05 -19.94 -1.05
CA VAL A 294 -10.64 -19.66 -1.34
C VAL A 294 -10.49 -18.77 -2.57
N LYS A 295 -9.50 -17.86 -2.53
CA LYS A 295 -9.06 -17.10 -3.70
C LYS A 295 -7.55 -17.08 -3.82
N ILE A 296 -7.05 -17.40 -5.02
CA ILE A 296 -5.63 -17.26 -5.36
C ILE A 296 -5.40 -15.90 -6.04
N LEU A 297 -4.47 -15.13 -5.52
CA LEU A 297 -4.08 -13.82 -6.05
C LEU A 297 -2.68 -13.88 -6.65
N LEU A 298 -2.53 -13.42 -7.88
CA LEU A 298 -1.28 -13.41 -8.62
C LEU A 298 -0.87 -11.98 -9.00
N CYS A 299 0.36 -11.58 -8.68
CA CYS A 299 0.92 -10.33 -9.18
C CYS A 299 2.45 -10.43 -9.29
N GLY A 300 3.01 -10.07 -10.44
CA GLY A 300 4.44 -10.13 -10.68
C GLY A 300 4.78 -10.00 -12.16
N PRO A 301 6.03 -10.31 -12.55
CA PRO A 301 6.43 -10.30 -13.96
C PRO A 301 5.54 -11.20 -14.83
N PRO A 302 5.22 -10.81 -16.08
CA PRO A 302 4.33 -11.59 -16.95
C PRO A 302 4.71 -13.08 -17.11
N PRO A 303 6.00 -13.46 -17.23
CA PRO A 303 6.39 -14.87 -17.29
C PRO A 303 6.02 -15.65 -16.03
N MET A 304 6.21 -15.03 -14.86
CA MET A 304 5.84 -15.63 -13.58
C MET A 304 4.33 -15.83 -13.50
N VAL A 305 3.53 -14.79 -13.77
CA VAL A 305 2.06 -14.88 -13.74
C VAL A 305 1.55 -15.94 -14.72
N GLY A 306 2.12 -16.01 -15.93
CA GLY A 306 1.77 -17.03 -16.92
C GLY A 306 2.06 -18.46 -16.45
N ALA A 307 3.20 -18.68 -15.79
CA ALA A 307 3.53 -19.98 -15.20
C ALA A 307 2.59 -20.33 -14.03
N MET A 308 2.31 -19.38 -13.13
CA MET A 308 1.44 -19.60 -11.98
C MET A 308 0.01 -19.91 -12.39
N LYS A 309 -0.52 -19.23 -13.42
CA LYS A 309 -1.84 -19.55 -13.99
C LYS A 309 -1.95 -21.00 -14.48
N LYS A 310 -0.88 -21.59 -15.03
CA LYS A 310 -0.85 -22.99 -15.44
C LYS A 310 -0.78 -23.92 -14.22
N ALA A 311 0.13 -23.64 -13.30
CA ALA A 311 0.35 -24.46 -12.11
C ALA A 311 -0.90 -24.60 -11.23
N VAL A 312 -1.65 -23.51 -11.03
CA VAL A 312 -2.90 -23.56 -10.24
C VAL A 312 -4.00 -24.35 -10.96
N VAL A 313 -4.07 -24.31 -12.29
CA VAL A 313 -5.06 -25.14 -13.02
C VAL A 313 -4.72 -26.62 -12.87
N GLU A 314 -3.44 -26.98 -12.98
CA GLU A 314 -2.98 -28.36 -12.79
C GLU A 314 -3.21 -28.86 -11.35
N LEU A 315 -3.26 -27.95 -10.37
CA LEU A 315 -3.62 -28.27 -8.98
C LEU A 315 -5.13 -28.41 -8.75
N GLY A 316 -5.98 -28.07 -9.72
CA GLY A 316 -7.43 -28.21 -9.63
C GLY A 316 -8.20 -26.93 -9.28
N TYR A 317 -7.56 -25.76 -9.29
CA TYR A 317 -8.27 -24.49 -9.19
C TYR A 317 -8.98 -24.14 -10.51
N GLU A 318 -9.98 -23.26 -10.45
CA GLU A 318 -10.71 -22.81 -11.64
C GLU A 318 -9.79 -22.13 -12.67
N GLN A 319 -10.07 -22.38 -13.95
CA GLN A 319 -9.34 -21.78 -15.06
C GLN A 319 -9.38 -20.25 -14.99
N PRO A 320 -8.23 -19.56 -14.83
CA PRO A 320 -8.20 -18.10 -14.78
C PRO A 320 -8.61 -17.51 -16.12
N LYS A 321 -9.45 -16.47 -16.07
CA LYS A 321 -9.84 -15.70 -17.25
C LYS A 321 -8.69 -14.81 -17.73
N VAL A 322 -8.81 -14.33 -18.97
CA VAL A 322 -7.86 -13.37 -19.56
C VAL A 322 -7.85 -12.07 -18.74
N VAL A 323 -9.04 -11.56 -18.43
CA VAL A 323 -9.26 -10.44 -17.52
C VAL A 323 -9.95 -11.00 -16.28
N SER A 324 -9.29 -10.92 -15.13
CA SER A 324 -9.82 -11.41 -13.88
C SER A 324 -11.00 -10.56 -13.40
N LYS A 325 -12.03 -11.24 -12.89
CA LYS A 325 -13.21 -10.67 -12.27
C LYS A 325 -13.23 -11.00 -10.78
N LEU A 326 -13.99 -10.22 -10.01
CA LEU A 326 -14.04 -10.35 -8.55
C LEU A 326 -14.50 -11.75 -8.11
N GLU A 327 -15.39 -12.40 -8.86
CA GLU A 327 -15.91 -13.73 -8.57
C GLU A 327 -14.93 -14.88 -8.88
N ASP A 328 -13.87 -14.64 -9.66
CA ASP A 328 -12.98 -15.71 -10.13
C ASP A 328 -12.15 -16.30 -8.99
N GLN A 329 -12.08 -17.63 -8.85
CA GLN A 329 -11.25 -18.26 -7.82
C GLN A 329 -9.75 -17.87 -7.95
N VAL A 330 -9.27 -17.65 -9.17
CA VAL A 330 -7.91 -17.19 -9.46
C VAL A 330 -7.95 -15.77 -10.06
N PHE A 331 -7.40 -14.80 -9.34
CA PHE A 331 -7.34 -13.41 -9.73
C PHE A 331 -5.90 -12.97 -10.03
N SER A 332 -5.66 -12.44 -11.22
CA SER A 332 -4.41 -11.78 -11.58
C SER A 332 -4.63 -10.27 -11.63
N PHE A 333 -3.80 -9.52 -10.91
CA PHE A 333 -3.77 -8.06 -10.97
C PHE A 333 -3.25 -7.54 -12.32
#